data_AF-A0A966SMA1-F1
#
_entry.id   AF-A0A966SMA1-F1
#
_cell.length_a   1.000
_cell.length_b   1.000
_cell.length_c   1.000
_cell.angle_alpha   90.00
_cell.angle_beta   90.00
_cell.angle_gamma   90.00
#
_symmetry.space_group_name_H-M   'P 1'
#
loop_
_entity.id
_entity.type
_entity.pdbx_description
1 polymer ?
#
loop_
_entity_poly.entity_id
_entity_poly.type
_entity_poly.pdbx_seq_one_letter_code
_entity_poly.pdbx_strand_id
1 'polypeptide(L)'
;MIPARASNFANCPALIDETYGTFKNVVRKGRAAARTANKKAGLEKECTELASDWESYADGRIFSGTEAKRLGFVDELGNFDVAVKRAKKLARIADASIVKYQAPFGFGHFLRFLGKSDAHAVKVDLGLDFPRLQAGRMYFLSFNVVQ
;
A
#
# COMPACT_ATOMS: atom_id res chain seq x y z
N MET A 1 -22.06 44.16 -10.47
CA MET A 1 -22.05 42.90 -11.24
C MET A 1 -20.62 42.43 -11.38
N ILE A 2 -20.22 41.35 -10.71
CA ILE A 2 -18.85 40.80 -10.75
C ILE A 2 -18.93 39.36 -11.27
N PRO A 3 -18.40 39.04 -12.46
CA PRO A 3 -18.11 37.66 -12.83
C PRO A 3 -16.62 37.52 -13.21
N ALA A 4 -15.78 37.01 -12.30
CA ALA A 4 -14.39 36.69 -12.61
C ALA A 4 -13.77 35.61 -11.70
N ARG A 5 -14.56 34.77 -11.03
CA ARG A 5 -14.03 33.77 -10.07
C ARG A 5 -14.21 32.30 -10.49
N ALA A 6 -14.96 32.02 -11.55
CA ALA A 6 -15.26 30.65 -12.00
C ALA A 6 -14.23 30.05 -12.98
N SER A 7 -13.39 30.87 -13.62
CA SER A 7 -12.47 30.41 -14.67
C SER A 7 -11.22 29.69 -14.16
N ASN A 8 -10.75 29.99 -12.94
CA ASN A 8 -9.44 29.52 -12.47
C ASN A 8 -9.43 28.06 -11.97
N PHE A 9 -10.60 27.48 -11.68
CA PHE A 9 -10.71 26.08 -11.21
C PHE A 9 -11.28 25.12 -12.25
N ALA A 10 -11.70 25.60 -13.42
CA ALA A 10 -12.31 24.76 -14.46
C ALA A 10 -11.37 23.65 -14.96
N ASN A 11 -10.06 23.85 -14.86
CA ASN A 11 -9.06 22.89 -15.34
C ASN A 11 -8.68 21.82 -14.29
N CYS A 12 -8.97 22.03 -13.00
CA CYS A 12 -8.58 21.10 -11.95
C CYS A 12 -9.36 19.78 -12.00
N PRO A 13 -10.71 19.78 -12.15
CA PRO A 13 -11.47 18.54 -12.31
C PRO A 13 -11.03 17.75 -13.54
N ALA A 14 -10.80 18.43 -14.67
CA ALA A 14 -10.37 17.77 -15.91
C ALA A 14 -9.04 17.03 -15.74
N LEU A 15 -8.07 17.64 -15.06
CA LEU A 15 -6.78 17.01 -14.75
C LEU A 15 -6.94 15.82 -13.79
N ILE A 16 -7.79 15.94 -12.78
CA ILE A 16 -8.08 14.85 -11.85
C ILE A 16 -8.71 13.67 -12.60
N ASP A 17 -9.69 13.93 -13.46
CA ASP A 17 -10.38 12.90 -14.24
C ASP A 17 -9.42 12.19 -15.21
N GLU A 18 -8.50 12.93 -15.84
CA GLU A 18 -7.47 12.36 -16.71
C GLU A 18 -6.50 11.45 -15.94
N THR A 19 -5.97 11.94 -14.81
CA THR A 19 -5.05 11.16 -13.98
C THR A 19 -5.72 9.94 -13.38
N TYR A 20 -6.99 10.06 -12.98
CA TYR A 20 -7.79 8.96 -12.48
C TYR A 20 -8.11 7.93 -13.58
N GLY A 21 -8.39 8.39 -14.79
CA GLY A 21 -8.52 7.54 -15.97
C GLY A 21 -7.24 6.73 -16.23
N THR A 22 -6.08 7.35 -16.07
CA THR A 22 -4.78 6.67 -16.18
C THR A 22 -4.63 5.57 -15.13
N PHE A 23 -4.99 5.83 -13.87
CA PHE A 23 -5.01 4.82 -12.82
C PHE A 23 -5.91 3.63 -13.19
N LYS A 24 -7.15 3.89 -13.62
CA LYS A 24 -8.08 2.84 -14.08
C LYS A 24 -7.50 2.01 -15.23
N ASN A 25 -6.80 2.64 -16.16
CA ASN A 25 -6.14 1.94 -17.26
C ASN A 25 -5.01 1.02 -16.78
N VAL A 26 -4.21 1.44 -15.81
CA VAL A 26 -3.15 0.62 -15.20
C VAL A 26 -3.77 -0.60 -14.50
N VAL A 27 -4.84 -0.42 -13.74
CA VAL A 27 -5.53 -1.54 -13.06
C VAL A 27 -6.07 -2.54 -14.08
N ARG A 28 -6.81 -2.07 -15.09
CA ARG A 28 -7.38 -2.94 -16.14
C ARG A 28 -6.31 -3.75 -16.86
N LYS A 29 -5.25 -3.08 -17.35
CA LYS A 29 -4.14 -3.73 -18.07
C LYS A 29 -3.36 -4.68 -17.16
N GLY A 30 -3.06 -4.25 -15.94
CA GLY A 30 -2.30 -5.03 -14.96
C GLY A 30 -3.01 -6.32 -14.56
N ARG A 31 -4.31 -6.26 -14.25
CA ARG A 31 -5.10 -7.46 -13.89
C ARG A 31 -5.31 -8.39 -15.09
N ALA A 32 -5.49 -7.86 -16.30
CA ALA A 32 -5.53 -8.68 -17.52
C ALA A 32 -4.21 -9.42 -17.77
N ALA A 33 -3.08 -8.73 -17.64
CA ALA A 33 -1.75 -9.33 -17.77
C ALA A 33 -1.50 -10.40 -16.70
N ALA A 34 -1.85 -10.12 -15.45
CA ALA A 34 -1.75 -11.08 -14.34
C ALA A 34 -2.57 -12.35 -14.63
N ARG A 35 -3.80 -12.21 -15.13
CA ARG A 35 -4.64 -13.34 -15.52
C ARG A 35 -3.96 -14.22 -16.57
N THR A 36 -3.39 -13.63 -17.61
CA THR A 36 -2.66 -14.36 -18.65
C THR A 36 -1.44 -15.09 -18.10
N ALA A 37 -0.66 -14.43 -17.24
CA ALA A 37 0.50 -15.04 -16.57
C ALA A 37 0.09 -16.22 -15.68
N ASN A 38 -0.98 -16.06 -14.90
CA ASN A 38 -1.53 -17.10 -14.02
C ASN A 38 -2.05 -18.30 -14.83
N LYS A 39 -2.74 -18.07 -15.96
CA LYS A 39 -3.16 -19.14 -16.88
C LYS A 39 -1.97 -19.90 -17.45
N LYS A 40 -0.93 -19.20 -17.93
CA LYS A 40 0.31 -19.82 -18.44
C LYS A 40 1.04 -20.66 -17.39
N ALA A 41 0.91 -20.29 -16.12
CA ALA A 41 1.48 -21.03 -15.00
C ALA A 41 0.57 -22.16 -14.47
N GLY A 42 -0.66 -22.31 -14.98
CA GLY A 42 -1.63 -23.30 -14.49
C GLY A 42 -2.23 -22.96 -13.11
N LEU A 43 -2.15 -21.71 -12.69
CA LEU A 43 -2.57 -21.23 -11.36
C LEU A 43 -3.93 -20.54 -11.37
N GLU A 44 -4.76 -20.83 -12.38
CA GLU A 44 -6.05 -20.17 -12.62
C GLU A 44 -7.05 -20.34 -11.47
N LYS A 45 -7.03 -21.49 -10.79
CA LYS A 45 -7.93 -21.80 -9.66
C LYS A 45 -7.60 -20.99 -8.41
N GLU A 46 -6.37 -20.50 -8.29
CA GLU A 46 -5.92 -19.75 -7.12
C GLU A 46 -6.26 -18.25 -7.23
N CYS A 47 -6.69 -17.78 -8.41
CA CYS A 47 -6.88 -16.36 -8.73
C CYS A 47 -8.36 -16.01 -8.93
N THR A 48 -8.74 -14.81 -8.49
CA THR A 48 -10.06 -14.25 -8.77
C THR A 48 -9.98 -13.31 -9.97
N GLU A 49 -10.94 -13.43 -10.89
CA GLU A 49 -11.09 -12.49 -12.00
C GLU A 49 -11.59 -11.13 -11.50
N LEU A 50 -11.08 -10.06 -12.12
CA LEU A 50 -11.54 -8.71 -11.82
C LEU A 50 -13.04 -8.60 -12.11
N ALA A 51 -13.81 -8.11 -11.12
CA ALA A 51 -15.27 -7.97 -11.25
C ALA A 51 -15.66 -7.18 -12.50
N SER A 52 -16.76 -7.54 -13.15
CA SER A 52 -17.22 -6.84 -14.37
C SER A 52 -17.52 -5.36 -14.13
N ASP A 53 -17.97 -5.03 -12.93
CA ASP A 53 -18.33 -3.70 -12.44
C ASP A 53 -17.24 -3.08 -11.56
N TRP A 54 -15.98 -3.55 -11.64
CA TRP A 54 -14.87 -3.11 -10.79
C TRP A 54 -14.67 -1.58 -10.76
N GLU A 55 -15.01 -0.87 -11.84
CA GLU A 55 -14.88 0.58 -11.92
C GLU A 55 -15.79 1.31 -10.93
N SER A 56 -16.92 0.72 -10.55
CA SER A 56 -17.81 1.29 -9.52
C SER A 56 -17.21 1.22 -8.11
N TYR A 57 -16.27 0.30 -7.89
CA TYR A 57 -15.50 0.15 -6.67
C TYR A 57 -14.23 1.00 -6.66
N ALA A 58 -13.90 1.62 -7.80
CA ALA A 58 -12.82 2.59 -7.94
C ALA A 58 -13.38 4.00 -7.68
N ASP A 59 -13.72 4.27 -6.41
CA ASP A 59 -14.19 5.58 -5.93
C ASP A 59 -13.29 6.18 -4.83
N GLY A 60 -12.18 5.49 -4.50
CA GLY A 60 -11.22 5.90 -3.49
C GLY A 60 -11.40 5.24 -2.13
N ARG A 61 -12.42 4.38 -1.94
CA ARG A 61 -12.58 3.61 -0.70
C ARG A 61 -11.43 2.63 -0.46
N ILE A 62 -11.25 2.27 0.81
CA ILE A 62 -10.24 1.29 1.24
C ILE A 62 -10.89 -0.10 1.34
N PHE A 63 -10.20 -1.13 0.85
CA PHE A 63 -10.62 -2.52 0.96
C PHE A 63 -9.77 -3.29 1.96
N SER A 64 -10.41 -4.25 2.65
CA SER A 64 -9.66 -5.33 3.29
C SER A 64 -9.03 -6.24 2.23
N GLY A 65 -8.01 -7.01 2.61
CA GLY A 65 -7.41 -7.98 1.68
C GLY A 65 -8.43 -9.01 1.16
N THR A 66 -9.36 -9.45 2.01
CA THR A 66 -10.40 -10.42 1.64
C THR A 66 -11.36 -9.85 0.60
N GLU A 67 -11.78 -8.61 0.78
CA GLU A 67 -12.64 -7.89 -0.15
C GLU A 67 -11.93 -7.62 -1.48
N ALA A 68 -10.67 -7.20 -1.43
CA ALA A 68 -9.83 -7.02 -2.61
C ALA A 68 -9.67 -8.32 -3.40
N LYS A 69 -9.52 -9.48 -2.71
CA LYS A 69 -9.46 -10.79 -3.38
C LYS A 69 -10.80 -11.17 -3.99
N ARG A 70 -11.90 -10.92 -3.30
CA ARG A 70 -13.27 -11.20 -3.77
C ARG A 70 -13.60 -10.42 -5.05
N LEU A 71 -13.20 -9.16 -5.12
CA LEU A 71 -13.40 -8.29 -6.28
C LEU A 71 -12.36 -8.50 -7.40
N GLY A 72 -11.34 -9.35 -7.16
CA GLY A 72 -10.31 -9.66 -8.14
C GLY A 72 -9.23 -8.59 -8.32
N PHE A 73 -9.07 -7.68 -7.35
CA PHE A 73 -7.96 -6.73 -7.30
C PHE A 73 -6.64 -7.38 -6.88
N VAL A 74 -6.70 -8.48 -6.14
CA VAL A 74 -5.53 -9.31 -5.78
C VAL A 74 -5.76 -10.77 -6.12
N ASP A 75 -4.68 -11.51 -6.35
CA ASP A 75 -4.75 -12.93 -6.71
C ASP A 75 -4.83 -13.84 -5.48
N GLU A 76 -4.02 -13.58 -4.46
CA GLU A 76 -3.84 -14.47 -3.31
C GLU A 76 -3.73 -13.67 -2.01
N LEU A 77 -4.24 -14.26 -0.92
CA LEU A 77 -4.09 -13.73 0.42
C LEU A 77 -2.91 -14.43 1.09
N GLY A 78 -2.02 -13.67 1.70
CA GLY A 78 -0.89 -14.24 2.41
C GLY A 78 0.08 -13.19 2.92
N ASN A 79 1.14 -13.68 3.55
CA ASN A 79 2.25 -12.87 4.01
C ASN A 79 3.37 -12.85 2.95
N PHE A 80 4.54 -12.31 3.33
CA PHE A 80 5.71 -12.26 2.46
C PHE A 80 6.14 -13.65 1.95
N ASP A 81 6.12 -14.68 2.80
CA ASP A 81 6.53 -16.03 2.40
C ASP A 81 5.62 -16.63 1.32
N VAL A 82 4.31 -16.34 1.41
CA VAL A 82 3.35 -16.71 0.37
C VAL A 82 3.70 -16.01 -0.95
N ALA A 83 4.02 -14.71 -0.91
CA ALA A 83 4.44 -13.97 -2.10
C ALA A 83 5.72 -14.55 -2.73
N VAL A 84 6.71 -14.94 -1.92
CA VAL A 84 7.94 -15.59 -2.39
C VAL A 84 7.63 -16.93 -3.05
N LYS A 85 6.84 -17.79 -2.39
CA LYS A 85 6.42 -19.09 -2.94
C LYS A 85 5.67 -18.90 -4.26
N ARG A 86 4.78 -17.91 -4.33
CA ARG A 86 4.02 -17.56 -5.54
C ARG A 86 4.95 -17.11 -6.67
N ALA A 87 5.91 -16.25 -6.38
CA ALA A 87 6.91 -15.79 -7.35
C ALA A 87 7.75 -16.96 -7.89
N LYS A 88 8.21 -17.86 -7.02
CA LYS A 88 8.95 -19.08 -7.42
C LYS A 88 8.11 -19.97 -8.35
N LYS A 89 6.82 -20.20 -8.02
CA LYS A 89 5.89 -20.95 -8.87
C LYS A 89 5.73 -20.32 -10.26
N LEU A 90 5.51 -19.00 -10.32
CA LEU A 90 5.34 -18.27 -11.59
C LEU A 90 6.61 -18.30 -12.46
N ALA A 91 7.78 -18.22 -11.83
CA ALA A 91 9.08 -18.29 -12.50
C ALA A 91 9.54 -19.73 -12.81
N ARG A 92 8.84 -20.76 -12.31
CA ARG A 92 9.20 -22.18 -12.44
C ARG A 92 10.60 -22.51 -11.89
N ILE A 93 10.96 -21.89 -10.76
CA ILE A 93 12.24 -22.11 -10.08
C ILE A 93 12.01 -22.81 -8.74
N ALA A 94 12.85 -23.79 -8.41
CA ALA A 94 12.78 -24.52 -7.14
C ALA A 94 13.45 -23.73 -6.00
N ASP A 95 14.63 -23.18 -6.28
CA ASP A 95 15.43 -22.43 -5.31
C ASP A 95 15.73 -21.01 -5.80
N ALA A 96 15.78 -20.07 -4.87
CA ALA A 96 16.09 -18.67 -5.14
C ALA A 96 16.64 -18.02 -3.87
N SER A 97 17.72 -17.25 -4.02
CA SER A 97 18.24 -16.38 -2.97
C SER A 97 17.48 -15.05 -2.97
N ILE A 98 17.04 -14.62 -1.78
CA ILE A 98 16.33 -13.35 -1.60
C ILE A 98 17.33 -12.32 -1.09
N VAL A 99 17.56 -11.27 -1.88
CA VAL A 99 18.44 -10.16 -1.50
C VAL A 99 17.60 -8.92 -1.22
N LYS A 100 17.77 -8.34 -0.03
CA LYS A 100 17.13 -7.08 0.35
C LYS A 100 18.19 -5.99 0.45
N TYR A 101 18.08 -4.97 -0.39
CA TYR A 101 18.90 -3.77 -0.26
C TYR A 101 18.37 -2.95 0.92
N GLN A 102 19.21 -2.74 1.92
CA GLN A 102 18.94 -1.84 3.04
C GLN A 102 20.01 -0.75 3.04
N ALA A 103 19.61 0.49 3.36
CA ALA A 103 20.57 1.53 3.64
C ALA A 103 21.45 1.06 4.80
N PRO A 104 22.79 1.19 4.71
CA PRO A 104 23.65 0.80 5.80
C PRO A 104 23.31 1.66 7.03
N PHE A 105 22.91 1.03 8.12
CA PHE A 105 22.88 1.66 9.44
C PHE A 105 24.32 1.93 9.86
N GLY A 106 24.90 3.04 9.39
CA GLY A 106 26.23 3.45 9.77
C GLY A 106 26.25 4.00 11.20
N PHE A 107 27.29 3.67 11.95
CA PHE A 107 27.55 4.16 13.31
C PHE A 107 27.49 5.70 13.42
N GLY A 108 27.72 6.43 12.32
CA GLY A 108 27.56 7.88 12.22
C GLY A 108 26.12 8.40 12.44
N HIS A 109 25.08 7.59 12.15
CA HIS A 109 23.69 7.98 12.45
C HIS A 109 23.41 7.97 13.96
N PHE A 110 24.05 7.06 14.69
CA PHE A 110 24.01 7.00 16.16
C PHE A 110 24.77 8.19 16.79
N LEU A 111 25.96 8.52 16.29
CA LEU A 111 26.75 9.68 16.73
C LEU A 111 26.03 11.03 16.49
N ARG A 112 25.25 11.15 15.41
CA ARG A 112 24.40 12.33 15.16
C ARG A 112 23.29 12.49 16.20
N PHE A 113 22.80 11.39 16.76
CA PHE A 113 21.80 11.40 17.82
C PHE A 113 22.42 11.80 19.17
N LEU A 114 23.64 11.33 19.48
CA LEU A 114 24.40 11.73 20.67
C LEU A 114 24.87 13.19 20.66
N GLY A 115 25.20 13.73 19.49
CA GLY A 115 25.70 15.11 19.34
C GLY A 115 24.62 16.20 19.37
N LYS A 116 23.33 15.84 19.33
CA LYS A 116 22.21 16.79 19.48
C LYS A 116 21.66 16.74 20.90
N SER A 117 22.43 17.24 21.86
CA SER A 117 21.98 17.47 23.23
C SER A 117 22.03 18.97 23.53
N ASP A 118 21.00 19.72 23.12
CA ASP A 118 20.73 21.03 23.72
C ASP A 118 20.08 20.76 25.09
N ALA A 119 20.88 20.95 26.13
CA ALA A 119 20.52 20.65 27.51
C ALA A 119 19.47 21.65 28.03
N HIS A 120 18.22 21.21 28.23
CA HIS A 120 17.34 21.75 29.28
C HIS A 120 16.33 20.70 29.79
N ALA A 121 16.41 20.43 31.09
CA ALA A 121 15.46 19.74 31.96
C ALA A 121 15.17 18.25 31.72
N VAL A 122 15.68 17.41 32.62
CA VAL A 122 15.22 16.04 32.85
C VAL A 122 13.81 16.11 33.45
N LYS A 123 12.79 16.03 32.60
CA LYS A 123 11.47 15.58 33.03
C LYS A 123 11.54 14.05 33.10
N VAL A 124 11.08 13.48 34.22
CA VAL A 124 10.77 12.05 34.29
C VAL A 124 9.50 11.84 33.46
N ASP A 125 9.66 11.92 32.14
CA ASP A 125 8.71 11.36 31.19
C ASP A 125 8.99 9.87 31.19
N LEU A 126 7.98 9.04 31.43
CA LEU A 126 8.10 7.57 31.52
C LEU A 126 8.52 6.91 30.19
N GLY A 127 9.11 7.66 29.23
CA GLY A 127 9.60 7.18 27.94
C GLY A 127 8.52 6.56 27.04
N LEU A 128 7.27 6.62 27.48
CA LEU A 128 6.11 6.12 26.78
C LEU A 128 5.48 7.29 26.02
N ASP A 129 6.18 7.75 24.98
CA ASP A 129 5.48 8.42 23.88
C ASP A 129 4.47 7.40 23.34
N PHE A 130 3.19 7.52 23.72
CA PHE A 130 2.15 6.71 23.11
C PHE A 130 2.32 6.82 21.60
N PRO A 131 2.47 5.70 20.87
CA PRO A 131 2.75 5.74 19.45
C PRO A 131 1.64 6.54 18.78
N ARG A 132 2.00 7.66 18.14
CA ARG A 132 1.01 8.52 17.49
C ARG A 132 0.24 7.69 16.48
N LEU A 133 -1.03 7.43 16.79
CA LEU A 133 -1.90 6.63 15.94
C LEU A 133 -2.03 7.36 14.60
N GLN A 134 -1.51 6.72 13.56
CA GLN A 134 -1.63 7.21 12.20
C GLN A 134 -3.05 6.95 11.69
N ALA A 135 -3.70 8.01 11.20
CA ALA A 135 -5.02 7.92 10.58
C ALA A 135 -5.01 6.88 9.45
N GLY A 136 -6.11 6.11 9.34
CA GLY A 136 -6.29 5.10 8.29
C GLY A 136 -5.59 3.75 8.53
N ARG A 137 -4.98 3.53 9.70
CA ARG A 137 -4.43 2.22 10.10
C ARG A 137 -5.31 1.57 11.15
N MET A 138 -5.50 0.26 11.04
CA MET A 138 -6.18 -0.52 12.09
C MET A 138 -5.20 -0.80 13.23
N TYR A 139 -5.62 -0.50 14.46
CA TYR A 139 -4.87 -0.80 15.68
C TYR A 139 -5.66 -1.78 16.54
N PHE A 140 -4.98 -2.81 17.02
CA PHE A 140 -5.51 -3.63 18.10
C PHE A 140 -5.06 -3.00 19.42
N LEU A 141 -5.92 -2.19 20.03
CA LEU A 141 -5.66 -1.54 21.31
C LEU A 141 -6.21 -2.41 22.43
N SER A 142 -5.38 -2.71 23.44
CA SER A 142 -5.85 -3.36 24.67
C SER A 142 -6.78 -2.42 25.45
N PHE A 143 -7.76 -2.99 26.16
CA PHE A 143 -8.76 -2.26 26.95
C PHE A 143 -8.18 -1.16 27.86
N ASN A 144 -6.99 -1.39 28.43
CA ASN A 144 -6.32 -0.47 29.35
C ASN A 144 -5.70 0.79 28.70
N VAL A 145 -5.66 0.87 27.37
CA VAL A 145 -5.03 2.00 26.63
C VAL A 145 -6.07 3.02 26.13
N VAL A 146 -7.36 2.72 26.27
CA VAL A 146 -8.47 3.54 25.73
C VAL A 146 -9.17 4.38 26.81
N GLN A 147 -8.75 4.28 28.08
CA GLN A 147 -9.28 5.09 29.20
C GLN A 147 -8.50 6.38 29.42
#